data_AF-A0A6G4A3C2-F1
#
_entry.id   AF-A0A6G4A3C2-F1
#
_cell.length_a   1.000
_cell.length_b   1.000
_cell.length_c   1.000
_cell.angle_alpha   90.00
_cell.angle_beta   90.00
_cell.angle_gamma   90.00
#
_symmetry.space_group_name_H-M   'P 1'
#
loop_
_entity.id
_entity.type
_entity.pdbx_description
1 polymer ?
#
loop_
_entity_poly.entity_id
_entity_poly.type
_entity_poly.pdbx_seq_one_letter_code
_entity_poly.pdbx_strand_id
1 'polypeptide(L)'
;MSNKWIKDNGMYISWFIALIATLGSLYFSEIMNFLPCKLCWYQRILMYPLVILLGIAAVRRDYKLTIYALPLTIWGACISIYHVLLQSGVFHEDATACGPVPCDVDYLNWFGFITIPMLAGTAFILITIFQFLTYRATK
;
A
#
# COMPACT_ATOMS: atom_id res chain seq x y z
N MET A 1 -18.21 -15.81 0.33
CA MET A 1 -17.52 -16.00 1.61
C MET A 1 -18.52 -15.81 2.74
N SER A 2 -18.62 -16.73 3.70
CA SER A 2 -19.48 -16.53 4.88
C SER A 2 -19.01 -15.31 5.68
N ASN A 3 -19.94 -14.48 6.16
CA ASN A 3 -19.61 -13.31 6.99
C ASN A 3 -18.77 -13.69 8.22
N LYS A 4 -18.95 -14.90 8.75
CA LYS A 4 -18.15 -15.44 9.86
C LYS A 4 -16.67 -15.59 9.47
N TRP A 5 -16.39 -16.12 8.28
CA TRP A 5 -15.01 -16.32 7.81
C TRP A 5 -14.27 -15.00 7.59
N ILE A 6 -14.96 -13.99 7.05
CA ILE A 6 -14.39 -12.65 6.85
C ILE A 6 -14.06 -12.00 8.19
N LYS A 7 -14.95 -12.11 9.16
CA LYS A 7 -14.74 -11.57 10.50
C LYS A 7 -13.53 -12.21 11.18
N ASP A 8 -13.42 -13.55 11.09
CA ASP A 8 -12.36 -14.29 11.77
C ASP A 8 -10.98 -14.13 11.12
N ASN A 9 -10.92 -14.01 9.78
CA ASN A 9 -9.65 -14.02 9.02
C ASN A 9 -9.28 -12.68 8.37
N GLY A 10 -10.20 -11.74 8.22
CA GLY A 10 -9.99 -10.52 7.42
C GLY A 10 -8.86 -9.63 7.93
N MET A 11 -8.66 -9.56 9.26
CA MET A 11 -7.54 -8.83 9.86
C MET A 11 -6.19 -9.50 9.62
N TYR A 12 -6.13 -10.82 9.75
CA TYR A 12 -4.91 -11.60 9.49
C TYR A 12 -4.48 -11.47 8.04
N ILE A 13 -5.43 -11.55 7.11
CA ILE A 13 -5.17 -11.37 5.67
C ILE A 13 -4.68 -9.95 5.39
N SER A 14 -5.36 -8.93 5.92
CA SER A 14 -4.96 -7.53 5.75
C SER A 14 -3.54 -7.28 6.28
N TRP A 15 -3.22 -7.83 7.45
CA TRP A 15 -1.90 -7.72 8.06
C TRP A 15 -0.82 -8.41 7.21
N PHE A 16 -1.10 -9.62 6.73
CA PHE A 16 -0.17 -10.36 5.88
C PHE A 16 0.15 -9.62 4.57
N ILE A 17 -0.87 -9.00 3.95
CA ILE A 17 -0.68 -8.17 2.76
C ILE A 17 0.21 -6.96 3.07
N ALA A 18 -0.05 -6.25 4.18
CA ALA A 18 0.75 -5.10 4.59
C ALA A 18 2.21 -5.49 4.87
N LEU A 19 2.42 -6.68 5.47
CA LEU A 19 3.74 -7.22 5.77
C LEU A 19 4.52 -7.55 4.48
N ILE A 20 3.89 -8.25 3.53
CA ILE A 20 4.51 -8.54 2.22
C ILE A 20 4.84 -7.23 1.49
N ALA A 21 3.92 -6.27 1.46
CA ALA A 21 4.16 -4.99 0.79
C ALA A 21 5.34 -4.21 1.41
N THR A 22 5.45 -4.24 2.74
CA THR A 22 6.56 -3.59 3.47
C THR A 22 7.88 -4.27 3.20
N LEU A 23 7.92 -5.61 3.28
CA LEU A 23 9.13 -6.39 2.99
C LEU A 23 9.56 -6.24 1.53
N GLY A 24 8.62 -6.26 0.58
CA GLY A 24 8.91 -6.00 -0.83
C GLY A 24 9.50 -4.60 -1.05
N SER A 25 8.94 -3.58 -0.38
CA SER A 25 9.46 -2.21 -0.45
C SER A 25 10.90 -2.10 0.09
N LEU A 26 11.22 -2.81 1.17
CA LEU A 26 12.57 -2.87 1.74
C LEU A 26 13.53 -3.66 0.85
N TYR A 27 13.09 -4.79 0.30
CA TYR A 27 13.89 -5.61 -0.61
C TYR A 27 14.36 -4.81 -1.83
N PHE A 28 13.46 -4.03 -2.43
CA PHE A 28 13.82 -3.16 -3.54
C PHE A 28 14.81 -2.06 -3.16
N SER A 29 14.75 -1.55 -1.92
CA SER A 29 15.66 -0.51 -1.44
C SER A 29 17.05 -1.06 -1.12
N GLU A 30 17.13 -2.12 -0.33
CA GLU A 30 18.37 -2.58 0.30
C GLU A 30 19.14 -3.58 -0.57
N ILE A 31 18.42 -4.42 -1.32
CA ILE A 31 19.04 -5.52 -2.08
C ILE A 31 19.17 -5.14 -3.55
N MET A 32 18.11 -4.58 -4.14
CA MET A 32 18.13 -4.12 -5.53
C MET A 32 18.69 -2.69 -5.67
N ASN A 33 18.98 -1.99 -4.57
CA ASN A 33 19.53 -0.63 -4.55
C ASN A 33 18.71 0.40 -5.36
N PHE A 34 17.38 0.23 -5.42
CA PHE A 34 16.51 1.22 -6.05
C PHE A 34 16.30 2.40 -5.10
N LEU A 35 16.76 3.58 -5.52
CA LEU A 35 16.56 4.80 -4.76
C LEU A 35 15.06 5.19 -4.78
N PRO A 36 14.42 5.33 -3.61
CA PRO A 36 13.02 5.73 -3.56
C PRO A 36 12.88 7.21 -3.93
N CYS A 37 11.96 7.51 -4.85
CA CYS A 37 11.54 8.88 -5.10
C CYS A 37 10.67 9.42 -3.94
N LYS A 38 10.38 10.73 -3.95
CA LYS A 38 9.59 11.39 -2.90
C LYS A 38 8.17 10.80 -2.77
N LEU A 39 7.52 10.45 -3.88
CA LEU A 39 6.19 9.81 -3.87
C LEU A 39 6.22 8.40 -3.27
N CYS A 40 7.21 7.58 -3.64
CA CYS A 40 7.44 6.27 -3.01
C CYS A 40 7.64 6.40 -1.50
N TRP A 41 8.34 7.45 -1.05
CA TRP A 41 8.54 7.74 0.36
C TRP A 41 7.21 8.03 1.09
N TYR A 42 6.32 8.81 0.49
CA TYR A 42 4.97 9.02 1.04
C TYR A 42 4.18 7.72 1.13
N GLN A 43 4.27 6.85 0.12
CA GLN A 43 3.63 5.52 0.18
C GLN A 43 4.20 4.67 1.33
N ARG A 44 5.52 4.70 1.58
CA ARG A 44 6.15 3.99 2.71
C ARG A 44 5.66 4.51 4.07
N ILE A 45 5.56 5.83 4.24
CA ILE A 45 5.05 6.45 5.49
C ILE A 45 3.63 5.97 5.80
N LEU A 46 2.81 5.75 4.78
CA LEU A 46 1.44 5.24 4.96
C LEU A 46 1.39 3.72 5.15
N MET A 47 2.29 2.96 4.50
CA MET A 47 2.29 1.50 4.56
C MET A 47 2.89 0.93 5.85
N TYR A 48 4.00 1.47 6.33
CA TYR A 48 4.74 0.86 7.46
C TYR A 48 3.94 0.85 8.78
N PRO A 49 3.21 1.93 9.14
CA PRO A 49 2.36 1.91 10.33
C PRO A 49 1.23 0.88 10.24
N LEU A 50 0.74 0.55 9.04
CA LEU A 50 -0.34 -0.43 8.86
C LEU A 50 0.08 -1.83 9.32
N VAL A 51 1.35 -2.22 9.16
CA VAL A 51 1.84 -3.51 9.65
C VAL A 51 1.67 -3.61 11.15
N ILE A 52 1.99 -2.53 11.88
CA ILE A 52 1.88 -2.49 13.34
C ILE A 52 0.41 -2.44 13.75
N LEU A 53 -0.37 -1.53 13.17
CA LEU A 53 -1.79 -1.35 13.50
C LEU A 53 -2.61 -2.62 13.24
N LEU A 54 -2.48 -3.20 12.04
CA LEU A 54 -3.21 -4.41 11.67
C LEU A 54 -2.70 -5.63 12.45
N GLY A 55 -1.42 -5.67 12.82
CA GLY A 55 -0.85 -6.74 13.65
C GLY A 55 -1.44 -6.72 15.06
N ILE A 56 -1.51 -5.55 15.69
CA ILE A 56 -2.15 -5.37 17.00
C ILE A 56 -3.65 -5.71 16.91
N ALA A 57 -4.33 -5.23 15.86
CA ALA A 57 -5.74 -5.51 15.63
C ALA A 57 -6.02 -7.00 15.49
N ALA A 58 -5.18 -7.73 14.74
CA ALA A 58 -5.31 -9.17 14.52
C ALA A 58 -5.12 -9.99 15.82
N VAL A 59 -4.11 -9.64 16.63
CA VAL A 59 -3.85 -10.34 17.91
C VAL A 59 -4.92 -10.04 18.95
N ARG A 60 -5.34 -8.78 19.08
CA ARG A 60 -6.36 -8.37 20.06
C ARG A 60 -7.80 -8.63 19.61
N ARG A 61 -8.00 -8.99 18.34
CA ARG A 61 -9.32 -9.08 17.68
C ARG A 61 -10.15 -7.80 17.86
N ASP A 62 -9.48 -6.65 17.82
CA ASP A 62 -10.10 -5.35 18.01
C ASP A 62 -10.49 -4.71 16.68
N TYR A 63 -11.78 -4.86 16.33
CA TYR A 63 -12.38 -4.36 15.09
C TYR A 63 -12.53 -2.84 15.03
N LYS A 64 -12.33 -2.13 16.15
CA LYS A 64 -12.35 -0.67 16.14
C LYS A 64 -11.09 -0.10 15.49
N LEU A 65 -9.97 -0.83 15.48
CA LEU A 65 -8.72 -0.38 14.85
C LEU A 65 -8.85 -0.19 13.33
N THR A 66 -9.84 -0.81 12.70
CA THR A 66 -10.18 -0.62 11.29
C THR A 66 -10.44 0.84 10.92
N ILE A 67 -10.96 1.66 11.86
CA ILE A 67 -11.22 3.08 11.61
C ILE A 67 -9.94 3.90 11.43
N TYR A 68 -8.82 3.45 12.01
CA TYR A 68 -7.51 4.10 11.85
C TYR A 68 -6.76 3.58 10.62
N ALA A 69 -6.98 2.33 10.23
CA ALA A 69 -6.36 1.75 9.04
C ALA A 69 -6.95 2.31 7.74
N LEU A 70 -8.27 2.51 7.67
CA LEU A 70 -8.96 2.94 6.45
C LEU A 70 -8.47 4.29 5.87
N PRO A 71 -8.31 5.37 6.66
CA PRO A 71 -7.81 6.63 6.12
C PRO A 71 -6.40 6.48 5.51
N LEU A 72 -5.52 5.74 6.17
CA LEU A 72 -4.14 5.51 5.71
C LEU A 72 -4.13 4.76 4.38
N THR A 73 -4.95 3.71 4.24
CA THR A 73 -4.98 2.90 3.02
C THR A 73 -5.63 3.66 1.86
N ILE A 74 -6.66 4.47 2.12
CA ILE A 74 -7.30 5.31 1.10
C ILE A 74 -6.31 6.35 0.58
N TRP A 75 -5.62 7.07 1.46
CA TRP A 75 -4.59 8.03 1.06
C TRP A 75 -3.44 7.36 0.30
N GLY A 76 -3.00 6.19 0.75
CA GLY A 76 -1.97 5.40 0.07
C GLY A 76 -2.40 5.00 -1.35
N ALA A 77 -3.65 4.57 -1.51
CA ALA A 77 -4.23 4.24 -2.82
C ALA A 77 -4.28 5.47 -3.73
N CYS A 78 -4.76 6.63 -3.24
CA CYS A 78 -4.79 7.87 -4.02
C CYS A 78 -3.39 8.28 -4.51
N ILE A 79 -2.38 8.24 -3.63
CA ILE A 79 -0.99 8.58 -3.99
C ILE A 79 -0.43 7.58 -5.01
N SER A 80 -0.74 6.28 -4.88
CA SER A 80 -0.32 5.27 -5.86
C SER A 80 -0.92 5.49 -7.24
N ILE A 81 -2.21 5.86 -7.32
CA ILE A 81 -2.89 6.17 -8.58
C ILE A 81 -2.25 7.39 -9.24
N TYR A 82 -2.02 8.45 -8.46
CA TYR A 82 -1.32 9.64 -8.96
C TYR A 82 0.07 9.30 -9.50
N HIS A 83 0.83 8.46 -8.79
CA HIS A 83 2.16 8.06 -9.21
C HIS A 83 2.15 7.20 -10.49
N VAL A 84 1.20 6.28 -10.63
CA VAL A 84 1.03 5.50 -11.88
C VAL A 84 0.68 6.41 -13.05
N LEU A 85 -0.19 7.40 -12.85
CA LEU A 85 -0.57 8.37 -13.90
C LEU A 85 0.61 9.26 -14.31
N LEU A 86 1.49 9.60 -13.36
CA LEU A 86 2.74 10.33 -13.63
C LEU A 86 3.69 9.47 -14.47
N GLN A 87 3.91 8.21 -14.11
CA GLN A 87 4.76 7.28 -14.88
C GLN A 87 4.20 7.00 -16.28
N SER A 88 2.87 6.99 -16.43
CA SER A 88 2.21 6.77 -17.72
C SER A 88 2.28 7.98 -18.67
N GLY A 89 2.87 9.10 -18.24
CA GLY A 89 2.95 10.33 -19.04
C GLY A 89 1.59 11.03 -19.20
N VAL A 90 0.58 10.72 -18.39
CA VAL A 90 -0.71 11.45 -18.43
C VAL A 90 -0.54 12.83 -17.82
N PHE A 91 0.23 12.92 -16.73
CA PHE A 91 0.64 14.17 -16.12
C PHE A 91 2.08 14.50 -16.52
N HIS A 92 2.24 15.57 -17.28
CA HIS A 92 3.55 16.13 -17.65
C HIS A 92 3.91 17.22 -16.64
N GLU A 93 4.14 16.84 -15.39
CA GLU A 93 4.85 17.71 -14.46
C GLU A 93 6.34 17.46 -14.62
N ASP A 94 7.17 18.49 -14.47
CA ASP A 94 8.63 18.34 -14.44
C ASP A 94 9.01 17.32 -13.36
N ALA A 95 9.20 16.05 -13.74
CA ALA A 95 9.49 14.95 -12.82
C ALA A 95 10.80 15.20 -12.03
N THR A 96 11.64 16.11 -12.55
CA THR A 96 12.82 16.70 -11.91
C THR A 96 12.51 17.53 -10.67
N ALA A 97 11.29 18.05 -10.50
CA ALA A 97 10.87 18.79 -9.31
C ALA A 97 10.63 17.88 -8.08
N CYS A 98 10.57 16.55 -8.27
CA CYS A 98 10.27 15.60 -7.21
C CYS A 98 11.46 15.21 -6.31
N GLY A 99 12.60 15.89 -6.44
CA GLY A 99 13.79 15.69 -5.59
C GLY A 99 14.99 15.14 -6.37
N PRO A 100 16.01 14.58 -5.69
CA PRO A 100 17.24 14.13 -6.34
C PRO A 100 17.04 12.92 -7.27
N VAL A 101 15.92 12.19 -7.12
CA VAL A 101 15.54 11.07 -7.99
C VAL A 101 14.16 11.36 -8.57
N PRO A 102 14.02 11.42 -9.90
CA PRO A 102 12.76 11.77 -10.52
C PRO A 102 11.73 10.63 -10.38
N CYS A 103 10.46 11.02 -10.22
CA CYS A 103 9.37 10.09 -9.92
C CYS A 103 8.83 9.32 -11.14
N ASP A 104 9.29 9.68 -12.34
CA ASP A 104 8.90 9.08 -13.63
C ASP A 104 9.74 7.85 -14.00
N VAL A 105 10.82 7.56 -13.26
CA VAL A 105 11.70 6.44 -13.56
C VAL A 105 11.07 5.11 -13.17
N ASP A 106 10.97 4.22 -14.15
CA ASP A 106 10.50 2.84 -13.96
C ASP A 106 11.68 1.86 -13.84
N TYR A 107 12.04 1.53 -12.59
CA TYR A 107 13.16 0.62 -12.29
C TYR A 107 12.88 -0.85 -12.57
N LEU A 108 11.62 -1.28 -12.47
CA LEU A 108 11.28 -2.70 -12.39
C LEU A 108 10.67 -3.28 -13.65
N ASN A 109 10.30 -2.44 -14.63
CA ASN A 109 9.40 -2.70 -15.76
C ASN A 109 9.39 -4.17 -16.29
N TRP A 110 8.80 -5.09 -15.51
CA TRP A 110 9.03 -6.54 -15.68
C TRP A 110 8.12 -7.09 -16.79
N PHE A 111 7.08 -6.33 -17.15
CA PHE A 111 6.05 -6.73 -18.12
C PHE A 111 5.53 -5.57 -19.00
N GLY A 112 6.17 -4.39 -18.99
CA GLY A 112 5.61 -3.20 -19.65
C GLY A 112 4.49 -2.50 -18.86
N PHE A 113 3.99 -3.12 -17.78
CA PHE A 113 2.82 -2.66 -17.01
C PHE A 113 2.99 -2.74 -15.48
N ILE A 114 3.87 -3.61 -14.97
CA ILE A 114 4.03 -3.80 -13.51
C ILE A 114 5.10 -2.84 -13.00
N THR A 115 4.65 -1.74 -12.39
CA THR A 115 5.49 -0.74 -11.73
C THR A 115 5.44 -0.90 -10.20
N ILE A 116 6.46 -0.39 -9.51
CA ILE A 116 6.50 -0.38 -8.04
C ILE A 116 5.26 0.31 -7.44
N PRO A 117 4.83 1.48 -7.96
CA PRO A 117 3.64 2.16 -7.46
C PRO A 117 2.35 1.34 -7.67
N MET A 118 2.25 0.59 -8.77
CA MET A 118 1.10 -0.28 -9.01
C MET A 118 1.02 -1.41 -7.97
N LEU A 119 2.15 -2.02 -7.63
CA LEU A 119 2.22 -3.03 -6.57
C LEU A 119 1.80 -2.46 -5.21
N ALA A 120 2.28 -1.27 -4.85
CA ALA A 120 1.87 -0.60 -3.62
C ALA A 120 0.36 -0.26 -3.62
N GLY A 121 -0.16 0.23 -4.75
CA GLY A 121 -1.58 0.54 -4.92
C GLY A 121 -2.48 -0.67 -4.78
N THR A 122 -2.12 -1.81 -5.39
CA THR A 122 -2.87 -3.05 -5.23
C THR A 122 -2.91 -3.51 -3.77
N ALA A 123 -1.80 -3.41 -3.04
CA ALA A 123 -1.78 -3.71 -1.61
C ALA A 123 -2.72 -2.80 -0.81
N PHE A 124 -2.67 -1.48 -1.02
CA PHE A 124 -3.57 -0.54 -0.33
C PHE A 124 -5.05 -0.79 -0.65
N ILE A 125 -5.39 -1.09 -1.89
CA ILE A 125 -6.77 -1.41 -2.31
C ILE A 125 -7.25 -2.70 -1.64
N LEU A 126 -6.44 -3.76 -1.68
CA LEU A 126 -6.79 -5.03 -1.04
C LEU A 126 -7.00 -4.87 0.46
N ILE A 127 -6.10 -4.18 1.16
CA ILE A 127 -6.24 -3.90 2.59
C ILE A 127 -7.54 -3.11 2.84
N THR A 128 -7.83 -2.09 2.04
CA THR A 128 -9.07 -1.30 2.15
C THR A 128 -10.32 -2.18 2.02
N ILE A 129 -10.36 -3.07 1.03
CA ILE A 129 -11.49 -3.98 0.80
C ILE A 129 -11.66 -4.92 1.99
N PHE A 130 -10.60 -5.58 2.45
CA PHE A 130 -10.68 -6.51 3.59
C PHE A 130 -11.08 -5.80 4.88
N GLN A 131 -10.56 -4.60 5.12
CA GLN A 131 -10.93 -3.79 6.28
C GLN A 131 -12.40 -3.36 6.22
N PHE A 132 -12.87 -2.88 5.07
CA PHE A 132 -14.27 -2.49 4.89
C PHE A 132 -15.23 -3.68 5.06
N LEU A 133 -14.89 -4.84 4.51
CA LEU A 133 -15.68 -6.06 4.68
C LEU A 133 -15.71 -6.53 6.14
N THR A 134 -14.58 -6.46 6.84
CA THR A 134 -14.47 -6.82 8.26
C THR A 134 -15.29 -5.88 9.14
N TYR A 135 -15.26 -4.57 8.85
CA TYR A 135 -16.08 -3.57 9.52
C TYR A 135 -17.58 -3.85 9.32
N ARG A 136 -18.00 -4.14 8.08
CA ARG A 136 -19.40 -4.46 7.76
C ARG A 136 -19.88 -5.79 8.36
N ALA A 137 -19.00 -6.78 8.50
CA ALA A 137 -19.34 -8.08 9.08
C ALA A 137 -19.36 -8.06 10.62
N THR A 138 -18.78 -7.04 11.25
CA THR A 138 -18.75 -6.88 12.71
C THR A 138 -19.88 -5.98 13.21
N LYS A 139 -20.37 -5.07 12.38
CA LYS A 139 -21.58 -4.29 12.61
C LYS A 139 -22.83 -5.15 12.45
#